data_AF-A0A964ZY28-F1
#
_entry.id   AF-A0A964ZY28-F1
#
_cell.length_a   1.000
_cell.length_b   1.000
_cell.length_c   1.000
_cell.angle_alpha   90.00
_cell.angle_beta   90.00
_cell.angle_gamma   90.00
#
_symmetry.space_group_name_H-M   'P 1'
#
loop_
_entity.id
_entity.type
_entity.pdbx_description
1 polymer ?
#
loop_
_entity_poly.entity_id
_entity_poly.type
_entity_poly.pdbx_seq_one_letter_code
_entity_poly.pdbx_strand_id
1 'polypeptide(L)'
;IGDEALKFGWPATLADDGPFWTHQLSEPRLREIMDFLRTVVDQEWDQIRKDAIKDVIDFDPGNSQFSISVKSLRESWQRPPTTN
;
A
#
# COMPACT_ATOMS: atom_id res chain seq x y z
N ILE A 1 -16.23 -4.35 -5.97
CA ILE A 1 -14.83 -4.24 -5.51
C ILE A 1 -14.10 -5.35 -6.24
N GLY A 2 -13.16 -5.01 -7.13
CA GLY A 2 -12.44 -6.01 -7.94
C GLY A 2 -11.47 -6.82 -7.07
N ASP A 3 -11.19 -8.05 -7.48
CA ASP A 3 -10.29 -9.01 -6.80
C ASP A 3 -8.91 -8.39 -6.47
N GLU A 4 -8.46 -7.43 -7.29
CA GLU A 4 -7.21 -6.68 -7.08
C GLU A 4 -7.17 -5.85 -5.79
N ALA A 5 -8.31 -5.34 -5.32
CA ALA A 5 -8.35 -4.55 -4.07
C ALA A 5 -8.22 -5.42 -2.82
N LEU A 6 -8.31 -6.75 -2.96
CA LEU A 6 -8.03 -7.70 -1.89
C LEU A 6 -6.55 -8.05 -1.82
N LYS A 7 -5.73 -7.61 -2.79
CA LYS A 7 -4.32 -7.94 -2.81
C LYS A 7 -3.55 -7.19 -1.73
N PHE A 8 -2.62 -7.90 -1.10
CA PHE A 8 -1.71 -7.30 -0.14
C PHE A 8 -0.95 -6.14 -0.79
N GLY A 9 -1.01 -4.97 -0.17
CA GLY A 9 -0.30 -3.80 -0.63
C GLY A 9 -1.02 -2.94 -1.66
N TRP A 10 -2.26 -3.27 -2.07
CA TRP A 10 -3.02 -2.43 -2.99
C TRP A 10 -3.07 -0.96 -2.50
N PRO A 11 -2.80 0.04 -3.36
CA PRO A 11 -2.71 -0.03 -4.83
C PRO A 11 -1.33 -0.41 -5.40
N ALA A 12 -0.33 -0.71 -4.58
CA ALA A 12 0.98 -1.11 -5.05
C ALA A 12 0.92 -2.42 -5.84
N THR A 13 1.78 -2.51 -6.87
CA THR A 13 1.94 -3.74 -7.65
C THR A 13 2.97 -4.65 -6.99
N LEU A 14 2.58 -5.27 -5.88
CA LEU A 14 3.39 -6.30 -5.21
C LEU A 14 3.14 -7.68 -5.81
N ALA A 15 4.11 -8.58 -5.64
CA ALA A 15 3.93 -10.00 -5.94
C ALA A 15 2.87 -10.62 -5.02
N ASP A 16 2.23 -11.70 -5.47
CA ASP A 16 1.20 -12.37 -4.69
C ASP A 16 1.74 -13.01 -3.40
N ASP A 17 3.05 -13.29 -3.35
CA ASP A 17 3.73 -13.83 -2.18
C ASP A 17 4.99 -13.02 -1.88
N GLY A 18 5.28 -12.86 -0.59
CA GLY A 18 6.49 -12.21 -0.11
C GLY A 18 6.95 -12.76 1.23
N PRO A 19 7.98 -12.17 1.85
CA PRO A 19 8.55 -12.68 3.10
C PRO A 19 7.53 -12.78 4.25
N PHE A 20 6.53 -11.89 4.26
CA PHE A 20 5.53 -11.82 5.31
C PHE A 20 4.06 -11.73 4.83
N TRP A 21 3.81 -11.92 3.54
CA TRP A 21 2.46 -11.95 2.96
C TRP A 21 2.30 -13.08 1.94
N THR A 22 1.07 -13.49 1.70
CA THR A 22 0.73 -14.55 0.75
C THR A 22 -0.74 -14.43 0.32
N HIS A 23 -1.04 -14.86 -0.90
CA HIS A 23 -2.43 -15.11 -1.36
C HIS A 23 -2.84 -16.58 -1.24
N GLN A 24 -1.95 -17.43 -0.71
CA GLN A 24 -2.18 -18.85 -0.57
C GLN A 24 -2.78 -19.15 0.80
N LEU A 25 -3.98 -19.75 0.82
CA LEU A 25 -4.57 -20.28 2.05
C LEU A 25 -3.97 -21.66 2.38
N SER A 26 -2.68 -21.67 2.73
CA SER A 26 -1.89 -22.88 2.99
C SER A 26 -1.32 -22.84 4.40
N GLU A 27 -1.68 -23.82 5.23
CA GLU A 27 -1.16 -23.90 6.60
C GLU A 27 0.39 -23.94 6.66
N PRO A 28 1.09 -24.76 5.84
CA PRO A 28 2.55 -24.71 5.78
C PRO A 28 3.09 -23.32 5.50
N ARG A 29 2.50 -22.62 4.52
CA ARG A 29 2.95 -21.28 4.13
C ARG A 29 2.73 -20.25 5.24
N LEU A 30 1.58 -20.32 5.91
CA LEU A 30 1.29 -19.46 7.05
C LEU A 30 2.26 -19.72 8.20
N ARG A 31 2.63 -20.98 8.46
CA ARG A 31 3.63 -21.33 9.47
C ARG A 31 5.02 -20.77 9.13
N GLU A 32 5.46 -20.90 7.87
CA GLU A 32 6.74 -20.31 7.41
C GLU A 32 6.79 -18.80 7.65
N ILE A 33 5.71 -18.09 7.29
CA ILE A 33 5.61 -16.64 7.51
C ILE A 33 5.67 -16.31 9.01
N MET A 34 4.93 -17.04 9.84
CA MET A 34 4.95 -16.84 11.29
C MET A 34 6.32 -17.15 11.90
N ASP A 35 7.02 -18.15 11.41
CA ASP A 35 8.38 -18.51 11.85
C ASP A 35 9.39 -17.45 11.43
N PHE A 36 9.28 -16.93 10.21
CA PHE A 36 10.06 -15.79 9.74
C PHE A 36 9.85 -14.57 10.65
N LEU A 37 8.59 -14.17 10.90
CA LEU A 37 8.26 -13.02 11.74
C LEU A 37 8.75 -13.13 13.19
N ARG A 38 8.94 -14.35 13.70
CA ARG A 38 9.48 -14.58 15.06
C ARG A 38 11.00 -14.58 15.12
N THR A 39 11.68 -14.83 14.01
CA THR A 39 13.13 -15.07 13.97
C THR A 39 13.92 -13.95 13.29
N VAL A 40 13.27 -13.17 12.42
CA VAL A 40 13.89 -12.02 11.76
C VAL A 40 14.38 -10.99 12.78
N VAL A 41 15.58 -10.47 12.55
CA VAL A 41 16.18 -9.42 13.40
C VAL A 41 15.67 -8.05 12.99
N ASP A 42 15.59 -7.10 13.93
CA ASP A 42 14.99 -5.77 13.71
C ASP A 42 15.56 -5.03 12.49
N GLN A 43 16.88 -5.11 12.27
CA GLN A 43 17.52 -4.45 11.13
C GLN A 43 17.12 -5.07 9.79
N GLU A 44 17.04 -6.39 9.73
CA GLU A 44 16.62 -7.14 8.54
C GLU A 44 15.13 -6.89 8.27
N TRP A 45 14.32 -6.93 9.33
CA TRP A 45 12.91 -6.57 9.27
C TRP A 45 12.71 -5.15 8.73
N ASP A 46 13.45 -4.17 9.24
CA ASP A 46 13.30 -2.79 8.82
C ASP A 46 13.67 -2.60 7.34
N GLN A 47 14.71 -3.31 6.85
CA GLN A 47 15.08 -3.31 5.44
C GLN A 47 13.98 -3.95 4.56
N ILE A 48 13.56 -5.18 4.88
CA ILE A 48 12.53 -5.93 4.13
C ILE A 48 11.22 -5.15 4.09
N ARG A 49 10.83 -4.59 5.24
CA ARG A 49 9.62 -3.78 5.38
C ARG A 49 9.73 -2.50 4.56
N LYS A 50 10.85 -1.78 4.60
CA LYS A 50 11.03 -0.57 3.78
C LYS A 50 10.94 -0.88 2.30
N ASP A 51 11.58 -1.95 1.85
CA ASP A 51 11.55 -2.32 0.43
C ASP A 51 10.16 -2.76 -0.03
N ALA A 52 9.39 -3.45 0.83
CA ALA A 52 8.04 -3.91 0.50
C ALA A 52 6.94 -2.85 0.71
N ILE A 53 7.03 -2.01 1.74
CA ILE A 53 5.97 -1.08 2.18
C ILE A 53 6.15 0.33 1.58
N LYS A 54 7.34 0.69 1.08
CA LYS A 54 7.56 2.00 0.47
C LYS A 54 6.55 2.32 -0.63
N ASP A 55 6.11 1.33 -1.38
CA ASP A 55 5.12 1.51 -2.46
C ASP A 55 3.68 1.34 -1.98
N VAL A 56 3.46 0.78 -0.78
CA VAL A 56 2.14 0.34 -0.30
C VAL A 56 1.32 1.51 0.19
N ILE A 57 1.86 2.41 1.02
CA ILE A 57 1.14 3.60 1.52
C ILE A 57 2.16 4.69 1.90
N ASP A 58 2.12 5.84 1.22
CA ASP A 58 2.71 7.07 1.75
C ASP A 58 1.93 7.51 2.98
N PHE A 59 2.54 7.37 4.16
CA PHE A 59 1.91 7.78 5.42
C PHE A 59 1.86 9.31 5.50
N ASP A 60 0.67 9.87 5.29
CA ASP A 60 0.38 11.30 5.31
C ASP A 60 -0.53 11.63 6.51
N PRO A 61 0.03 11.82 7.73
CA PRO A 61 -0.75 11.98 8.97
C PRO A 61 -1.61 13.25 9.04
N GLY A 62 -1.69 14.05 7.98
CA GLY A 62 -2.61 15.17 7.85
C GLY A 62 -3.60 15.05 6.69
N ASN A 63 -3.59 13.95 5.93
CA ASN A 63 -4.30 13.82 4.66
C ASN A 63 -4.08 15.06 3.76
N SER A 64 -2.84 15.56 3.73
CA SER A 64 -2.44 16.72 2.95
C SER A 64 -2.67 16.50 1.46
N GLN A 65 -2.40 15.31 0.93
CA GLN A 65 -2.64 14.95 -0.47
C GLN A 65 -4.13 15.00 -0.84
N PHE A 66 -4.98 14.49 0.06
CA PHE A 66 -6.42 14.58 -0.09
C PHE A 66 -6.90 16.04 -0.05
N SER A 67 -6.39 16.82 0.91
CA SER A 67 -6.74 18.23 1.06
C SER A 67 -6.36 19.06 -0.16
N ILE A 68 -5.19 18.79 -0.75
CA ILE A 68 -4.76 19.41 -2.02
C ILE A 68 -5.72 19.02 -3.15
N SER A 69 -6.03 17.74 -3.28
CA SER A 69 -6.94 17.23 -4.32
C SER A 69 -8.33 17.88 -4.25
N VAL A 70 -8.90 18.03 -3.04
CA VAL A 70 -10.20 18.68 -2.82
C VAL A 70 -10.16 20.18 -3.18
N LYS A 71 -9.06 20.87 -2.85
CA LYS A 71 -8.88 22.29 -3.23
C LYS A 71 -8.80 22.45 -4.75
N SER A 72 -7.97 21.66 -5.41
CA SER A 72 -7.83 21.68 -6.88
C SER A 72 -9.16 21.39 -7.59
N LEU A 73 -9.93 20.41 -7.09
CA LEU A 73 -11.25 20.09 -7.63
C LEU A 73 -12.22 21.27 -7.48
N ARG A 74 -12.25 21.90 -6.30
CA ARG A 74 -13.09 23.09 -6.06
C ARG A 74 -12.73 24.24 -6.98
N GLU A 75 -11.45 24.51 -7.18
CA GLU A 75 -10.97 25.56 -8.08
C GLU A 75 -11.35 25.28 -9.53
N SER A 76 -11.31 24.02 -9.96
CA SER A 76 -11.72 23.62 -11.32
C SER A 76 -13.19 23.92 -11.60
N TRP A 77 -14.08 23.78 -10.61
CA TRP A 77 -15.51 24.10 -10.73
C TRP A 77 -15.80 25.60 -10.68
N GLN A 78 -14.87 26.40 -10.19
CA GLN A 78 -14.99 27.85 -10.12
C GLN A 78 -14.48 28.55 -11.38
N ARG A 79 -13.80 27.83 -12.30
CA ARG A 79 -13.42 28.40 -13.59
C ARG A 79 -14.66 28.48 -14.50
N PRO A 80 -14.94 29.66 -15.08
CA PRO A 80 -15.95 29.76 -16.12
C PRO A 80 -15.51 28.92 -17.34
N PRO A 81 -16.46 28.39 -18.14
CA PRO A 81 -16.11 27.68 -19.36
C PRO A 81 -15.32 28.64 -20.28
N THR A 82 -14.13 28.21 -20.71
CA THR A 82 -13.37 28.91 -21.75
C THR A 82 -14.24 28.99 -22.99
N THR A 83 -14.73 30.21 -23.27
CA THR A 83 -15.56 30.51 -24.43
C THR A 83 -14.61 30.63 -25.63
N ASN A 84 -14.77 29.73 -26.60
CA ASN A 84 -14.27 29.92 -27.96
C ASN A 84 -15.31 30.70 -28.77
#